data_AF-A0A7Y2H9X8-F1
#
_entry.id   AF-A0A7Y2H9X8-F1
#
_cell.length_a   1.000
_cell.length_b   1.000
_cell.length_c   1.000
_cell.angle_alpha   90.00
_cell.angle_beta   90.00
_cell.angle_gamma   90.00
#
_symmetry.space_group_name_H-M   'P 1'
#
loop_
_entity.id
_entity.type
_entity.pdbx_description
1 polymer ?
#
loop_
_entity_poly.entity_id
_entity_poly.type
_entity_poly.pdbx_seq_one_letter_code
_entity_poly.pdbx_strand_id
1 'polypeptide(L)'
;MRNLSLFVLLCAFIFSPEHIYSQDVEEYIYGKITTHSGEEYIGFMRWGKEEVFWHDIFNSEKVDDKHYKFKKEDTGGSRWMNFDWNWSSLWDDKYSHVRHSFACFFGDIKSIHPGKDSRVDLELKDGTIIKLKGGSNDIGGKIKMTDYELGQITFDWSKIERIDFNQASSRVEQAYAPSLYGTVHTRRNGSFKGYIKWDLDERTTDDILDGDSSIGDQKIPFRNISSITKEENGAFVKMNSGREIFLKGSNDVNSSSRGIAVYSHEIGSVEISWRDFISAQFEEAPASGPGYNDFPEPEGLSATVTTFNNNSYEGMLVFDVDELFEIEFLDGKDDLIEYQIPLRNIHRIIPKNRSFSLVELRNGEKLLLGDTQDVSSKNDGVLIFEKSKKDPHYIAWDDIDMIQIHH
;
A
#
# COMPACT_ATOMS: atom_id res chain seq x y z
N MET A 1 76.40 36.25 20.01
CA MET A 1 75.01 36.31 20.52
C MET A 1 74.11 35.84 19.40
N ARG A 2 73.55 34.63 19.50
CA ARG A 2 72.82 33.94 18.41
C ARG A 2 71.33 34.25 18.52
N ASN A 3 70.75 34.75 17.44
CA ASN A 3 69.30 34.83 17.22
C ASN A 3 68.75 33.42 17.01
N LEU A 4 67.66 33.08 17.71
CA LEU A 4 66.93 31.84 17.56
C LEU A 4 65.56 32.16 16.96
N SER A 5 65.37 31.86 15.68
CA SER A 5 64.07 31.93 15.01
C SER A 5 63.31 30.62 15.30
N LEU A 6 62.16 30.72 15.95
CA LEU A 6 61.23 29.61 16.15
C LEU A 6 60.10 29.74 15.12
N PHE A 7 60.03 28.80 14.17
CA PHE A 7 58.95 28.69 13.19
C PHE A 7 57.90 27.74 13.78
N VAL A 8 56.72 28.24 14.14
CA VAL A 8 55.57 27.41 14.56
C VAL A 8 54.67 27.21 13.34
N LEU A 9 54.65 26.00 12.81
CA LEU A 9 53.73 25.58 11.76
C LEU A 9 52.39 25.22 12.42
N LEU A 10 51.36 26.06 12.24
CA LEU A 10 50.00 25.79 12.71
C LEU A 10 49.26 25.02 11.61
N CYS A 11 49.17 23.70 11.72
CA CYS A 11 48.30 22.88 10.88
C CYS A 11 46.85 23.08 11.30
N ALA A 12 46.10 23.89 10.55
CA ALA A 12 44.64 23.94 10.65
C ALA A 12 44.06 22.65 10.05
N PHE A 13 43.62 21.73 10.90
CA PHE A 13 42.72 20.65 10.50
C PHE A 13 41.37 21.28 10.16
N ILE A 14 41.10 21.43 8.86
CA ILE A 14 39.75 21.69 8.37
C ILE A 14 38.99 20.37 8.52
N PHE A 15 38.27 20.22 9.62
CA PHE A 15 37.21 19.22 9.71
C PHE A 15 36.11 19.65 8.75
N SER A 16 36.08 19.04 7.57
CA SER A 16 34.88 19.04 6.74
C SER A 16 33.78 18.36 7.56
N PRO A 17 32.61 19.00 7.80
CA PRO A 17 31.48 18.25 8.30
C PRO A 17 31.13 17.21 7.24
N GLU A 18 31.30 15.94 7.56
CA GLU A 18 30.60 14.89 6.84
C GLU A 18 29.11 15.23 6.97
N HIS A 19 28.46 15.49 5.84
CA HIS A 19 27.02 15.53 5.80
C HIS A 19 26.54 14.13 6.18
N ILE A 20 26.23 13.93 7.46
CA ILE A 20 25.36 12.84 7.88
C ILE A 20 24.02 13.16 7.24
N TYR A 21 23.81 12.64 6.03
CA TYR A 21 22.45 12.43 5.55
C TYR A 21 21.85 11.45 6.54
N SER A 22 21.04 11.97 7.47
CA SER A 22 20.03 11.15 8.13
C SER A 22 19.11 10.70 6.99
N GLN A 23 19.42 9.57 6.37
CA GLN A 23 18.47 8.92 5.47
C GLN A 23 17.29 8.54 6.34
N ASP A 24 16.14 9.07 5.95
CA ASP A 24 14.94 9.01 6.74
C ASP A 24 14.41 7.57 6.66
N VAL A 25 14.43 6.89 7.81
CA VAL A 25 14.08 5.46 7.94
C VAL A 25 12.57 5.25 8.10
N GLU A 26 11.80 6.35 8.04
CA GLU A 26 10.42 6.35 8.41
C GLU A 26 9.54 5.53 7.46
N GLU A 27 9.92 5.39 6.18
CA GLU A 27 9.18 4.64 5.15
C GLU A 27 9.09 3.12 5.38
N TYR A 28 10.02 2.56 6.16
CA TYR A 28 10.13 1.10 6.32
C TYR A 28 9.22 0.56 7.41
N ILE A 29 8.61 -0.60 7.14
CA ILE A 29 7.84 -1.33 8.13
C ILE A 29 8.73 -1.64 9.34
N TYR A 30 8.30 -1.20 10.52
CA TYR A 30 9.03 -1.31 11.78
C TYR A 30 8.09 -1.69 12.90
N GLY A 31 8.57 -2.47 13.86
CA GLY A 31 7.69 -2.97 14.90
C GLY A 31 8.32 -3.97 15.84
N LYS A 32 7.44 -4.69 16.54
CA LYS A 32 7.78 -5.74 17.47
C LYS A 32 7.09 -7.05 17.11
N ILE A 33 7.84 -8.14 17.09
CA ILE A 33 7.31 -9.51 16.99
C ILE A 33 7.40 -10.16 18.36
N THR A 34 6.26 -10.67 18.85
CA THR A 34 6.19 -11.52 20.04
C THR A 34 5.93 -12.95 19.60
N THR A 35 6.76 -13.90 20.04
CA THR A 35 6.61 -15.32 19.71
C THR A 35 5.73 -16.04 20.72
N HIS A 36 5.20 -17.22 20.35
CA HIS A 36 4.47 -18.08 21.30
C HIS A 36 5.32 -18.59 22.49
N SER A 37 6.66 -18.47 22.44
CA SER A 37 7.55 -18.71 23.58
C SER A 37 7.64 -17.52 24.55
N GLY A 38 7.06 -16.36 24.18
CA GLY A 38 7.12 -15.12 24.94
C GLY A 38 8.39 -14.29 24.69
N GLU A 39 9.15 -14.61 23.63
CA GLU A 39 10.32 -13.82 23.22
C GLU A 39 9.87 -12.62 22.38
N GLU A 40 10.52 -11.47 22.60
CA GLU A 40 10.23 -10.23 21.90
C GLU A 40 11.41 -9.81 21.05
N TYR A 41 11.13 -9.34 19.84
CA TYR A 41 12.12 -8.90 18.86
C TYR A 41 11.64 -7.59 18.26
N ILE A 42 12.53 -6.59 18.18
CA ILE A 42 12.19 -5.25 17.68
C ILE A 42 13.12 -4.90 16.52
N GLY A 43 12.55 -4.46 15.40
CA GLY A 43 13.34 -4.19 14.22
C GLY A 43 12.51 -3.84 12.99
N PHE A 44 13.22 -3.61 11.88
CA PHE A 44 12.59 -3.43 10.58
C PHE A 44 12.15 -4.77 10.00
N MET A 45 10.99 -4.82 9.36
CA MET A 45 10.37 -6.05 8.87
C MET A 45 10.27 -6.05 7.35
N ARG A 46 10.43 -7.23 6.74
CA ARG A 46 10.12 -7.50 5.33
C ARG A 46 9.36 -8.80 5.22
N TRP A 47 8.19 -8.80 4.58
CA TRP A 47 7.46 -10.02 4.26
C TRP A 47 8.10 -10.68 3.04
N GLY A 48 8.52 -11.95 3.19
CA GLY A 48 9.12 -12.72 2.11
C GLY A 48 10.29 -12.02 1.39
N LYS A 49 10.04 -11.65 0.14
CA LYS A 49 10.91 -10.81 -0.70
C LYS A 49 10.24 -9.50 -1.09
N GLU A 50 9.02 -9.27 -0.62
CA GLU A 50 8.15 -8.29 -1.22
C GLU A 50 7.97 -7.09 -0.27
N GLU A 51 7.01 -7.14 0.65
CA GLU A 51 6.52 -5.97 1.40
C GLU A 51 7.56 -5.51 2.41
N VAL A 52 7.95 -4.22 2.33
CA VAL A 52 8.97 -3.60 3.18
C VAL A 52 8.63 -2.14 3.54
N PHE A 53 7.66 -1.52 2.86
CA PHE A 53 7.26 -0.12 3.05
C PHE A 53 5.86 -0.01 3.66
N TRP A 54 5.59 1.07 4.40
CA TRP A 54 4.26 1.29 4.98
C TRP A 54 3.14 1.43 3.95
N HIS A 55 3.47 1.88 2.74
CA HIS A 55 2.54 1.96 1.62
C HIS A 55 2.43 0.67 0.79
N ASP A 56 3.09 -0.43 1.21
CA ASP A 56 2.77 -1.73 0.65
C ASP A 56 1.35 -2.14 1.07
N ILE A 57 0.67 -2.88 0.18
CA ILE A 57 -0.70 -3.33 0.40
C ILE A 57 -0.66 -4.65 1.15
N PHE A 58 -1.35 -4.69 2.30
CA PHE A 58 -1.72 -5.93 2.96
C PHE A 58 -3.08 -6.38 2.42
N ASN A 59 -3.22 -7.64 1.99
CA ASN A 59 -4.48 -8.17 1.50
C ASN A 59 -4.85 -9.55 2.09
N SER A 60 -6.15 -9.84 2.17
CA SER A 60 -6.71 -11.10 2.67
C SER A 60 -8.18 -11.29 2.28
N GLU A 61 -8.80 -12.41 2.69
CA GLU A 61 -10.25 -12.64 2.63
C GLU A 61 -10.90 -12.40 4.01
N LYS A 62 -12.05 -11.73 4.03
CA LYS A 62 -12.87 -11.54 5.24
C LYS A 62 -13.60 -12.86 5.59
N VAL A 63 -13.69 -13.22 6.88
CA VAL A 63 -14.37 -14.48 7.34
C VAL A 63 -15.85 -14.28 7.70
N ASP A 64 -16.80 -14.89 6.96
CA ASP A 64 -18.28 -14.68 6.98
C ASP A 64 -18.96 -14.43 8.36
N ASP A 65 -18.36 -14.84 9.48
CA ASP A 65 -18.89 -14.60 10.82
C ASP A 65 -18.48 -13.23 11.38
N LYS A 66 -19.24 -12.17 11.06
CA LYS A 66 -19.21 -10.88 11.77
C LYS A 66 -17.77 -10.32 11.83
N HIS A 67 -17.31 -9.86 10.68
CA HIS A 67 -15.92 -9.50 10.40
C HIS A 67 -15.34 -8.45 11.36
N TYR A 68 -16.19 -7.58 11.90
CA TYR A 68 -15.78 -6.47 12.75
C TYR A 68 -16.14 -6.71 14.22
N LYS A 69 -15.17 -6.50 15.12
CA LYS A 69 -15.39 -6.37 16.56
C LYS A 69 -14.86 -5.01 17.02
N PHE A 70 -15.74 -4.20 17.57
CA PHE A 70 -15.38 -2.93 18.18
C PHE A 70 -14.99 -3.13 19.64
N LYS A 71 -13.88 -2.51 20.03
CA LYS A 71 -13.50 -2.41 21.44
C LYS A 71 -14.34 -1.30 22.08
N LYS A 72 -15.14 -1.64 23.09
CA LYS A 72 -15.94 -0.68 23.85
C LYS A 72 -14.99 0.07 24.80
N GLU A 73 -14.39 1.18 24.35
CA GLU A 73 -13.59 2.07 25.20
C GLU A 73 -14.37 3.32 25.61
N ASP A 74 -14.14 3.77 26.85
CA ASP A 74 -14.82 4.89 27.52
C ASP A 74 -14.24 6.28 27.14
N THR A 75 -13.47 6.37 26.05
CA THR A 75 -12.81 7.60 25.61
C THR A 75 -13.54 8.22 24.42
N GLY A 76 -14.05 9.43 24.63
CA GLY A 76 -14.76 10.19 23.60
C GLY A 76 -13.86 10.56 22.43
N GLY A 77 -14.11 9.99 21.26
CA GLY A 77 -13.45 10.38 20.02
C GLY A 77 -14.05 9.77 18.76
N SER A 78 -14.27 8.45 18.73
CA SER A 78 -14.73 7.75 17.53
C SER A 78 -16.26 7.80 17.41
N ARG A 79 -16.73 8.65 16.49
CA ARG A 79 -18.15 8.91 16.17
C ARG A 79 -18.94 7.64 15.81
N TRP A 80 -18.23 6.60 15.42
CA TRP A 80 -18.73 5.31 14.97
C TRP A 80 -18.86 4.26 16.09
N MET A 81 -18.06 4.33 17.17
CA MET A 81 -18.16 3.41 18.33
C MET A 81 -19.41 3.63 19.18
N ASN A 82 -20.02 4.83 19.11
CA ASN A 82 -21.26 5.15 19.83
C ASN A 82 -22.53 4.62 19.15
N PHE A 83 -22.38 3.97 17.99
CA PHE A 83 -23.47 3.40 17.23
C PHE A 83 -23.59 1.90 17.54
N ASP A 84 -24.54 1.55 18.42
CA ASP A 84 -24.83 0.15 18.79
C ASP A 84 -25.59 -0.54 17.64
N TRP A 85 -24.87 -0.95 16.59
CA TRP A 85 -25.42 -1.52 15.36
C TRP A 85 -25.69 -3.02 15.51
N ASN A 86 -26.91 -3.46 15.16
CA ASN A 86 -27.20 -4.88 14.97
C ASN A 86 -26.74 -5.33 13.57
N TRP A 87 -25.43 -5.27 13.33
CA TRP A 87 -24.82 -5.61 12.05
C TRP A 87 -25.08 -7.07 11.66
N SER A 88 -25.04 -7.96 12.65
CA SER A 88 -25.20 -9.39 12.42
C SER A 88 -26.52 -9.76 11.77
N SER A 89 -27.63 -9.09 12.12
CA SER A 89 -28.94 -9.44 11.53
C SER A 89 -29.10 -8.99 10.09
N LEU A 90 -28.34 -8.00 9.63
CA LEU A 90 -28.42 -7.55 8.23
C LEU A 90 -27.69 -8.50 7.28
N TRP A 91 -26.62 -9.13 7.76
CA TRP A 91 -25.73 -10.00 6.97
C TRP A 91 -26.18 -11.46 7.02
N ASP A 92 -26.69 -11.93 8.19
CA ASP A 92 -27.22 -13.28 8.37
C ASP A 92 -28.42 -13.59 7.45
N ASP A 93 -29.20 -12.57 7.04
CA ASP A 93 -30.47 -12.76 6.33
C ASP A 93 -30.49 -12.32 4.85
N LYS A 94 -29.52 -11.55 4.33
CA LYS A 94 -29.69 -10.85 3.03
C LYS A 94 -28.52 -10.79 2.05
N TYR A 95 -27.26 -10.94 2.48
CA TYR A 95 -26.08 -10.65 1.63
C TYR A 95 -24.99 -11.75 1.65
N SER A 96 -25.29 -12.94 2.15
CA SER A 96 -24.34 -14.03 2.48
C SER A 96 -23.70 -14.79 1.29
N HIS A 97 -23.60 -14.20 0.10
CA HIS A 97 -23.12 -14.88 -1.11
C HIS A 97 -21.82 -14.33 -1.70
N VAL A 98 -21.23 -13.32 -1.07
CA VAL A 98 -20.07 -12.61 -1.60
C VAL A 98 -18.86 -12.94 -0.75
N ARG A 99 -17.79 -13.44 -1.39
CA ARG A 99 -16.48 -13.54 -0.72
C ARG A 99 -15.84 -12.17 -0.76
N HIS A 100 -15.84 -11.50 0.37
CA HIS A 100 -15.32 -10.14 0.49
C HIS A 100 -13.80 -10.17 0.69
N SER A 101 -13.06 -9.54 -0.22
CA SER A 101 -11.63 -9.25 -0.02
C SER A 101 -11.46 -8.11 0.98
N PHE A 102 -10.32 -8.09 1.66
CA PHE A 102 -9.88 -6.95 2.45
C PHE A 102 -8.50 -6.55 1.98
N ALA A 103 -8.29 -5.27 1.74
CA ALA A 103 -6.99 -4.71 1.48
C ALA A 103 -6.87 -3.32 2.12
N CYS A 104 -5.70 -3.02 2.67
CA CYS A 104 -5.33 -1.70 3.18
C CYS A 104 -3.81 -1.54 3.07
N PHE A 105 -3.27 -0.35 3.35
CA PHE A 105 -1.83 -0.22 3.49
C PHE A 105 -1.35 -0.76 4.84
N PHE A 106 -0.13 -1.32 4.89
CA PHE A 106 0.48 -1.75 6.16
C PHE A 106 0.50 -0.63 7.20
N GLY A 107 0.67 0.61 6.75
CA GLY A 107 0.64 1.80 7.58
C GLY A 107 -0.67 1.99 8.34
N ASP A 108 -1.81 1.48 7.87
CA ASP A 108 -3.11 1.60 8.56
C ASP A 108 -3.30 0.58 9.69
N ILE A 109 -2.40 -0.41 9.79
CA ILE A 109 -2.51 -1.53 10.73
C ILE A 109 -1.80 -1.21 12.04
N LYS A 110 -2.42 -1.56 13.16
CA LYS A 110 -1.82 -1.45 14.50
C LYS A 110 -1.13 -2.74 14.91
N SER A 111 -1.83 -3.86 14.82
CA SER A 111 -1.26 -5.16 15.14
C SER A 111 -1.92 -6.30 14.39
N ILE A 112 -1.17 -7.38 14.19
CA ILE A 112 -1.63 -8.64 13.59
C ILE A 112 -1.49 -9.74 14.64
N HIS A 113 -2.56 -10.51 14.81
CA HIS A 113 -2.59 -11.67 15.70
C HIS A 113 -2.80 -12.95 14.87
N PRO A 114 -1.71 -13.66 14.53
CA PRO A 114 -1.80 -14.95 13.86
C PRO A 114 -2.60 -15.98 14.65
N GLY A 115 -3.56 -16.61 13.98
CA GLY A 115 -4.36 -17.71 14.49
C GLY A 115 -4.05 -19.04 13.79
N LYS A 116 -4.84 -20.06 14.12
CA LYS A 116 -4.79 -21.39 13.45
C LYS A 116 -5.46 -21.34 12.08
N ASP A 117 -5.08 -22.26 11.20
CA ASP A 117 -5.69 -22.44 9.87
C ASP A 117 -5.71 -21.17 9.02
N SER A 118 -4.62 -20.39 9.10
CA SER A 118 -4.45 -19.09 8.42
C SER A 118 -5.48 -18.03 8.80
N ARG A 119 -6.17 -18.17 9.95
CA ARG A 119 -6.98 -17.08 10.51
C ARG A 119 -6.08 -16.01 11.10
N VAL A 120 -6.52 -14.77 11.02
CA VAL A 120 -5.82 -13.61 11.55
C VAL A 120 -6.84 -12.64 12.12
N ASP A 121 -6.57 -12.14 13.32
CA ASP A 121 -7.24 -10.96 13.85
C ASP A 121 -6.31 -9.75 13.58
N LEU A 122 -6.74 -8.85 12.70
CA LEU A 122 -6.04 -7.61 12.37
C LEU A 122 -6.65 -6.47 13.19
N GLU A 123 -5.86 -5.80 14.02
CA GLU A 123 -6.27 -4.62 14.78
C GLU A 123 -5.86 -3.36 14.01
N LEU A 124 -6.83 -2.48 13.76
CA LEU A 124 -6.61 -1.14 13.21
C LEU A 124 -6.19 -0.16 14.31
N LYS A 125 -5.68 1.02 13.92
CA LYS A 125 -5.20 2.04 14.87
C LYS A 125 -6.27 2.55 15.84
N ASP A 126 -7.52 2.59 15.40
CA ASP A 126 -8.69 2.92 16.24
C ASP A 126 -9.08 1.79 17.23
N GLY A 127 -8.42 0.63 17.16
CA GLY A 127 -8.72 -0.55 17.96
C GLY A 127 -9.82 -1.46 17.41
N THR A 128 -10.34 -1.18 16.21
CA THR A 128 -11.24 -2.11 15.51
C THR A 128 -10.50 -3.38 15.13
N ILE A 129 -11.12 -4.55 15.39
CA ILE A 129 -10.57 -5.85 15.02
C ILE A 129 -11.32 -6.39 13.79
N ILE A 130 -10.57 -6.67 12.73
CA ILE A 130 -11.04 -7.30 11.50
C ILE A 130 -10.58 -8.76 11.48
N LYS A 131 -11.54 -9.68 11.32
CA LYS A 131 -11.24 -11.12 11.20
C LYS A 131 -11.04 -11.55 9.76
N LEU A 132 -9.84 -12.03 9.49
CA LEU A 132 -9.36 -12.38 8.16
C LEU A 132 -8.92 -13.84 8.10
N LYS A 133 -8.82 -14.39 6.89
CA LYS A 133 -8.31 -15.74 6.69
C LYS A 133 -7.72 -15.93 5.30
N GLY A 134 -6.43 -16.28 5.25
CA GLY A 134 -5.77 -16.66 3.99
C GLY A 134 -5.92 -15.60 2.90
N GLY A 135 -6.16 -16.03 1.66
CA GLY A 135 -6.34 -15.15 0.51
C GLY A 135 -5.03 -14.68 -0.15
N SER A 136 -3.92 -14.69 0.60
CA SER A 136 -2.66 -14.11 0.15
C SER A 136 -1.43 -14.74 0.80
N ASN A 137 -0.24 -14.34 0.33
CA ASN A 137 1.06 -14.61 0.95
C ASN A 137 1.36 -13.71 2.15
N ASP A 138 0.61 -12.61 2.34
CA ASP A 138 0.72 -11.75 3.54
C ASP A 138 0.31 -12.49 4.81
N ILE A 139 -0.56 -13.49 4.67
CA ILE A 139 -0.93 -14.43 5.73
C ILE A 139 -0.21 -15.77 5.55
N GLY A 140 0.55 -16.18 6.55
CA GLY A 140 1.27 -17.46 6.52
C GLY A 140 2.67 -17.37 5.91
N GLY A 141 3.02 -16.22 5.32
CA GLY A 141 4.37 -15.93 4.83
C GLY A 141 5.44 -15.90 5.93
N LYS A 142 6.71 -15.97 5.51
CA LYS A 142 7.83 -15.74 6.43
C LYS A 142 8.09 -14.25 6.57
N ILE A 143 8.40 -13.81 7.78
CA ILE A 143 8.76 -12.42 8.06
C ILE A 143 10.24 -12.37 8.40
N LYS A 144 10.99 -11.55 7.68
CA LYS A 144 12.38 -11.24 8.03
C LYS A 144 12.39 -9.99 8.87
N MET A 145 13.07 -10.03 10.01
CA MET A 145 13.28 -8.87 10.85
C MET A 145 14.77 -8.58 10.98
N THR A 146 15.17 -7.34 10.79
CA THR A 146 16.53 -6.87 11.12
C THR A 146 16.49 -6.34 12.54
N ASP A 147 16.87 -7.19 13.50
CA ASP A 147 17.04 -6.85 14.91
C ASP A 147 18.39 -6.15 15.11
N TYR A 148 18.43 -5.10 15.93
CA TYR A 148 19.66 -4.31 16.13
C TYR A 148 20.76 -5.06 16.88
N GLU A 149 20.40 -6.03 17.72
CA GLU A 149 21.36 -6.78 18.53
C GLU A 149 21.73 -8.11 17.87
N LEU A 150 20.75 -8.78 17.26
CA LEU A 150 20.89 -10.14 16.74
C LEU A 150 21.14 -10.19 15.22
N GLY A 151 20.94 -9.07 14.52
CA GLY A 151 20.98 -9.03 13.06
C GLY A 151 19.70 -9.59 12.43
N GLN A 152 19.83 -10.23 11.28
CA GLN A 152 18.66 -10.70 10.52
C GLN A 152 18.10 -12.02 11.10
N ILE A 153 16.83 -11.99 11.48
CA ILE A 153 16.06 -13.14 11.97
C ILE A 153 14.93 -13.43 10.97
N THR A 154 14.64 -14.70 10.71
CA THR A 154 13.48 -15.11 9.91
C THR A 154 12.48 -15.84 10.78
N PHE A 155 11.26 -15.31 10.87
CA PHE A 155 10.15 -15.89 11.61
C PHE A 155 9.25 -16.69 10.68
N ASP A 156 8.98 -17.94 11.07
CA ASP A 156 7.88 -18.70 10.50
C ASP A 156 6.56 -18.22 11.14
N TRP A 157 5.54 -17.96 10.32
CA TRP A 157 4.24 -17.46 10.77
C TRP A 157 3.67 -18.20 11.98
N SER A 158 3.80 -19.54 11.98
CA SER A 158 3.32 -20.42 13.06
C SER A 158 4.01 -20.23 14.43
N LYS A 159 5.07 -19.43 14.50
CA LYS A 159 5.80 -19.11 15.74
C LYS A 159 5.41 -17.77 16.33
N ILE A 160 4.71 -16.95 15.56
CA ILE A 160 4.37 -15.58 15.92
C ILE A 160 3.05 -15.58 16.67
N GLU A 161 3.05 -15.01 17.87
CA GLU A 161 1.84 -14.74 18.63
C GLU A 161 1.20 -13.41 18.23
N ARG A 162 2.04 -12.38 18.03
CA ARG A 162 1.60 -11.01 17.77
C ARG A 162 2.68 -10.23 17.02
N ILE A 163 2.25 -9.36 16.13
CA ILE A 163 3.06 -8.35 15.47
C ILE A 163 2.47 -6.99 15.83
N ASP A 164 3.26 -6.11 16.41
CA ASP A 164 2.90 -4.71 16.69
C ASP A 164 3.65 -3.80 15.74
N PHE A 165 2.95 -2.87 15.10
CA PHE A 165 3.53 -1.88 14.20
C PHE A 165 3.68 -0.53 14.89
N ASN A 166 4.80 0.15 14.62
CA ASN A 166 5.03 1.49 15.11
C ASN A 166 6.07 2.24 14.26
N GLN A 167 6.09 3.57 14.37
CA GLN A 167 7.12 4.37 13.73
C GLN A 167 8.52 4.00 14.26
N ALA A 168 9.48 3.88 13.36
CA ALA A 168 10.89 3.76 13.73
C ALA A 168 11.39 5.05 14.40
N SER A 169 12.24 4.93 15.41
CA SER A 169 12.89 6.10 16.00
C SER A 169 13.92 6.66 15.01
N SER A 170 13.98 7.99 14.84
CA SER A 170 14.97 8.65 13.96
C SER A 170 16.45 8.42 14.32
N ARG A 171 16.73 7.78 15.45
CA ARG A 171 18.09 7.41 15.90
C ARG A 171 18.55 6.03 15.42
N VAL A 172 17.71 5.35 14.68
CA VAL A 172 17.95 4.00 14.17
C VAL A 172 18.67 4.09 12.83
N GLU A 173 19.69 3.24 12.64
CA GLU A 173 20.33 3.10 11.32
C GLU A 173 19.43 2.36 10.34
N GLN A 174 19.44 2.82 9.09
CA GLN A 174 18.68 2.24 7.98
C GLN A 174 19.08 0.77 7.74
N ALA A 175 18.09 -0.13 7.75
CA ALA A 175 18.32 -1.56 7.55
C ALA A 175 18.21 -2.03 6.09
N TYR A 176 17.56 -1.24 5.23
CA TYR A 176 17.26 -1.62 3.84
C TYR A 176 17.71 -0.54 2.87
N ALA A 177 18.00 -0.90 1.63
CA ALA A 177 18.34 0.09 0.61
C ALA A 177 17.12 1.00 0.28
N PRO A 178 17.35 2.24 -0.19
CA PRO A 178 16.28 3.17 -0.56
C PRO A 178 15.26 2.55 -1.51
N SER A 179 14.02 3.03 -1.42
CA SER A 179 12.92 2.69 -2.33
C SER A 179 13.24 3.00 -3.79
N LEU A 180 12.72 2.19 -4.71
CA LEU A 180 12.72 2.53 -6.13
C LEU A 180 11.72 3.66 -6.34
N TYR A 181 12.16 4.73 -6.99
CA TYR A 181 11.33 5.89 -7.28
C TYR A 181 11.61 6.38 -8.70
N GLY A 182 10.58 6.89 -9.35
CA GLY A 182 10.74 7.35 -10.71
C GLY A 182 9.44 7.60 -11.45
N THR A 183 9.57 7.73 -12.77
CA THR A 183 8.46 7.93 -13.70
C THR A 183 8.33 6.71 -14.61
N VAL A 184 7.11 6.19 -14.73
CA VAL A 184 6.75 5.11 -15.64
C VAL A 184 5.89 5.68 -16.77
N HIS A 185 6.36 5.54 -18.00
CA HIS A 185 5.63 5.95 -19.20
C HIS A 185 4.82 4.78 -19.77
N THR A 186 3.60 5.08 -20.18
CA THR A 186 2.63 4.12 -20.73
C THR A 186 2.25 4.48 -22.16
N ARG A 187 1.56 3.60 -22.88
CA ARG A 187 1.22 3.85 -24.29
C ARG A 187 0.13 4.88 -24.47
N ARG A 188 -0.89 4.85 -23.59
CA ARG A 188 -2.13 5.63 -23.80
C ARG A 188 -2.51 6.50 -22.62
N ASN A 189 -2.15 6.09 -21.40
CA ASN A 189 -2.64 6.71 -20.17
C ASN A 189 -1.61 7.69 -19.57
N GLY A 190 -0.68 8.17 -20.39
CA GLY A 190 0.31 9.15 -19.96
C GLY A 190 1.43 8.52 -19.13
N SER A 191 1.72 9.11 -17.98
CA SER A 191 2.89 8.75 -17.17
C SER A 191 2.58 8.86 -15.70
N PHE A 192 3.10 7.91 -14.92
CA PHE A 192 2.87 7.83 -13.48
C PHE A 192 4.21 8.03 -12.79
N LYS A 193 4.25 8.91 -11.79
CA LYS A 193 5.45 9.21 -11.02
C LYS A 193 5.20 8.88 -9.55
N GLY A 194 6.13 8.15 -8.94
CA GLY A 194 5.97 7.65 -7.58
C GLY A 194 6.96 6.55 -7.23
N TYR A 195 6.64 5.81 -6.16
CA TYR A 195 7.42 4.67 -5.70
C TYR A 195 7.10 3.46 -6.56
N ILE A 196 8.13 2.80 -7.09
CA ILE A 196 8.02 1.75 -8.11
C ILE A 196 8.19 0.38 -7.45
N LYS A 197 7.24 -0.51 -7.72
CA LYS A 197 7.36 -1.96 -7.49
C LYS A 197 7.49 -2.62 -8.87
N TRP A 198 8.73 -2.94 -9.24
CA TRP A 198 9.06 -3.59 -10.51
C TRP A 198 8.73 -5.08 -10.44
N ASP A 199 8.24 -5.64 -11.54
CA ASP A 199 7.72 -7.02 -11.65
C ASP A 199 6.79 -7.46 -10.52
N LEU A 200 6.12 -6.52 -9.85
CA LEU A 200 5.41 -6.77 -8.61
C LEU A 200 6.24 -7.53 -7.54
N ASP A 201 7.55 -7.28 -7.43
CA ASP A 201 8.44 -7.91 -6.44
C ASP A 201 9.56 -6.98 -6.00
N GLU A 202 10.36 -6.44 -6.93
CA GLU A 202 11.50 -5.58 -6.62
C GLU A 202 11.05 -4.15 -6.28
N ARG A 203 11.52 -3.64 -5.14
CA ARG A 203 11.07 -2.35 -4.59
C ARG A 203 12.19 -1.50 -4.02
N THR A 204 13.37 -2.07 -3.82
CA THR A 204 14.55 -1.38 -3.28
C THR A 204 15.66 -1.28 -4.31
N THR A 205 16.52 -0.29 -4.15
CA THR A 205 17.68 -0.08 -5.03
C THR A 205 18.72 -1.20 -4.97
N ASP A 206 18.69 -2.07 -3.94
CA ASP A 206 19.54 -3.25 -3.85
C ASP A 206 18.92 -4.51 -4.44
N ASP A 207 17.62 -4.50 -4.76
CA ASP A 207 17.01 -5.58 -5.51
C ASP A 207 17.64 -5.68 -6.92
N ILE A 208 17.49 -6.85 -7.53
CA ILE A 208 18.24 -7.25 -8.72
C ILE A 208 17.30 -7.35 -9.92
N LEU A 209 17.66 -6.68 -11.01
CA LEU A 209 17.13 -6.95 -12.33
C LEU A 209 17.93 -8.11 -12.96
N ASP A 210 17.25 -9.22 -13.25
CA ASP A 210 17.82 -10.38 -13.93
C ASP A 210 17.56 -10.33 -15.45
N GLY A 211 18.50 -10.84 -16.25
CA GLY A 211 18.30 -11.01 -17.68
C GLY A 211 19.54 -11.44 -18.46
N ASP A 212 19.32 -12.04 -19.62
CA ASP A 212 20.37 -12.50 -20.51
C ASP A 212 20.82 -11.43 -21.49
N SER A 213 22.14 -11.22 -21.57
CA SER A 213 22.78 -10.42 -22.61
C SER A 213 23.47 -11.31 -23.66
N SER A 214 24.15 -10.71 -24.64
CA SER A 214 24.95 -11.44 -25.63
C SER A 214 26.14 -12.22 -25.04
N ILE A 215 26.57 -11.87 -23.82
CA ILE A 215 27.70 -12.51 -23.12
C ILE A 215 27.26 -13.47 -22.00
N GLY A 216 25.95 -13.63 -21.80
CA GLY A 216 25.36 -14.49 -20.77
C GLY A 216 24.51 -13.74 -19.75
N ASP A 217 24.16 -14.47 -18.68
CA ASP A 217 23.33 -14.02 -17.56
C ASP A 217 23.89 -12.75 -16.90
N GLN A 218 23.01 -11.80 -16.61
CA GLN A 218 23.30 -10.53 -15.95
C GLN A 218 22.39 -10.37 -14.74
N LYS A 219 22.99 -9.95 -13.63
CA LYS A 219 22.31 -9.62 -12.37
C LYS A 219 22.68 -8.20 -12.00
N ILE A 220 21.77 -7.26 -12.22
CA ILE A 220 22.06 -5.82 -12.13
C ILE A 220 21.27 -5.21 -10.98
N PRO A 221 21.93 -4.72 -9.92
CA PRO A 221 21.26 -3.97 -8.86
C PRO A 221 20.59 -2.71 -9.40
N PHE A 222 19.35 -2.44 -9.00
CA PHE A 222 18.60 -1.27 -9.45
C PHE A 222 19.29 0.07 -9.16
N ARG A 223 20.10 0.17 -8.08
CA ARG A 223 20.93 1.35 -7.75
C ARG A 223 21.86 1.79 -8.88
N ASN A 224 22.15 0.90 -9.83
CA ASN A 224 23.02 1.19 -10.97
C ASN A 224 22.23 1.60 -12.23
N ILE A 225 20.90 1.46 -12.22
CA ILE A 225 20.03 1.61 -13.39
C ILE A 225 19.42 3.02 -13.38
N SER A 226 19.54 3.73 -14.49
CA SER A 226 18.89 5.03 -14.70
C SER A 226 17.55 4.89 -15.43
N SER A 227 17.43 3.91 -16.33
CA SER A 227 16.18 3.68 -17.06
C SER A 227 16.09 2.29 -17.67
N ILE A 228 14.86 1.81 -17.84
CA ILE A 228 14.54 0.59 -18.59
C ILE A 228 13.54 0.96 -19.68
N THR A 229 13.81 0.58 -20.93
CA THR A 229 12.93 0.84 -22.08
C THR A 229 12.53 -0.49 -22.70
N LYS A 230 11.22 -0.75 -22.79
CA LYS A 230 10.67 -1.97 -23.38
C LYS A 230 10.95 -2.02 -24.88
N GLU A 231 11.33 -3.20 -25.34
CA GLU A 231 11.44 -3.57 -26.74
C GLU A 231 10.66 -4.87 -27.03
N GLU A 232 10.55 -5.27 -28.29
CA GLU A 232 9.70 -6.40 -28.69
C GLU A 232 10.00 -7.71 -27.93
N ASN A 233 11.28 -8.03 -27.69
CA ASN A 233 11.72 -9.30 -27.11
C ASN A 233 12.62 -9.11 -25.87
N GLY A 234 12.52 -7.98 -25.19
CA GLY A 234 13.42 -7.64 -24.10
C GLY A 234 13.28 -6.19 -23.65
N ALA A 235 14.31 -5.67 -23.01
CA ALA A 235 14.41 -4.27 -22.67
C ALA A 235 15.85 -3.75 -22.79
N PHE A 236 15.98 -2.49 -23.21
CA PHE A 236 17.24 -1.76 -23.04
C PHE A 236 17.32 -1.21 -21.63
N VAL A 237 18.39 -1.58 -20.92
CA VAL A 237 18.70 -1.12 -19.58
C VAL A 237 19.87 -0.15 -19.67
N LYS A 238 19.63 1.09 -19.25
CA LYS A 238 20.65 2.13 -19.18
C LYS A 238 21.10 2.28 -17.74
N MET A 239 22.42 2.30 -17.55
CA MET A 239 23.05 2.50 -16.26
C MET A 239 23.25 3.99 -15.99
N ASN A 240 23.40 4.35 -14.72
CA ASN A 240 23.79 5.70 -14.28
C ASN A 240 25.10 6.18 -14.91
N SER A 241 25.99 5.26 -15.29
CA SER A 241 27.23 5.56 -16.02
C SER A 241 27.02 5.93 -17.49
N GLY A 242 25.80 5.83 -18.02
CA GLY A 242 25.47 5.95 -19.44
C GLY A 242 25.71 4.68 -20.26
N ARG A 243 26.18 3.59 -19.65
CA ARG A 243 26.31 2.28 -20.32
C ARG A 243 24.91 1.74 -20.62
N GLU A 244 24.71 1.21 -21.82
CA GLU A 244 23.45 0.56 -22.21
C GLU A 244 23.68 -0.92 -22.52
N ILE A 245 22.73 -1.76 -22.12
CA ILE A 245 22.73 -3.19 -22.37
C ILE A 245 21.32 -3.64 -22.74
N PHE A 246 21.21 -4.51 -23.74
CA PHE A 246 19.95 -5.16 -24.06
C PHE A 246 19.84 -6.46 -23.26
N LEU A 247 18.76 -6.63 -22.51
CA LEU A 247 18.46 -7.83 -21.74
C LEU A 247 17.18 -8.50 -22.25
N LYS A 248 17.14 -9.84 -22.15
CA LYS A 248 15.98 -10.68 -22.48
C LYS A 248 15.92 -11.91 -21.56
N GLY A 249 14.95 -12.79 -21.75
CA GLY A 249 14.97 -14.13 -21.14
C GLY A 249 14.56 -14.20 -19.66
N SER A 250 14.38 -13.07 -18.97
CA SER A 250 13.82 -12.99 -17.60
C SER A 250 12.46 -12.30 -17.60
N ASN A 251 11.59 -12.67 -16.65
CA ASN A 251 10.31 -12.00 -16.38
C ASN A 251 10.50 -10.49 -16.17
N ASP A 252 11.62 -10.07 -15.58
CA ASP A 252 11.87 -8.65 -15.28
C ASP A 252 12.01 -7.76 -16.53
N VAL A 253 12.21 -8.36 -17.71
CA VAL A 253 12.48 -7.62 -18.96
C VAL A 253 11.64 -8.12 -20.13
N ASN A 254 10.59 -8.91 -19.89
CA ASN A 254 9.76 -9.46 -20.97
C ASN A 254 8.27 -9.57 -20.62
N SER A 255 7.48 -10.11 -21.56
CA SER A 255 6.01 -10.23 -21.43
C SER A 255 5.51 -11.18 -20.34
N SER A 256 6.40 -11.91 -19.69
CA SER A 256 6.10 -12.73 -18.51
C SER A 256 6.18 -11.91 -17.23
N SER A 257 6.52 -10.62 -17.32
CA SER A 257 6.45 -9.72 -16.18
C SER A 257 5.03 -9.67 -15.62
N ARG A 258 4.94 -9.68 -14.29
CA ARG A 258 3.69 -9.52 -13.53
C ARG A 258 3.13 -8.10 -13.63
N GLY A 259 3.95 -7.11 -13.99
CA GLY A 259 3.54 -5.71 -14.10
C GLY A 259 4.47 -4.77 -13.34
N ILE A 260 4.21 -3.47 -13.46
CA ILE A 260 4.93 -2.43 -12.74
C ILE A 260 3.90 -1.65 -11.95
N ALA A 261 3.97 -1.67 -10.62
CA ALA A 261 3.11 -0.83 -9.80
C ALA A 261 3.82 0.48 -9.43
N VAL A 262 3.06 1.58 -9.46
CA VAL A 262 3.50 2.90 -9.03
C VAL A 262 2.59 3.37 -7.91
N TYR A 263 3.15 3.55 -6.71
CA TYR A 263 2.45 4.16 -5.59
C TYR A 263 2.62 5.69 -5.61
N SER A 264 1.50 6.40 -5.49
CA SER A 264 1.44 7.84 -5.25
C SER A 264 0.43 8.11 -4.14
N HIS A 265 0.77 8.98 -3.19
CA HIS A 265 -0.09 9.30 -2.05
C HIS A 265 -1.50 9.75 -2.47
N GLU A 266 -1.62 10.52 -3.56
CA GLU A 266 -2.88 11.10 -4.01
C GLU A 266 -3.81 10.08 -4.70
N ILE A 267 -3.26 9.00 -5.24
CA ILE A 267 -4.01 8.02 -6.05
C ILE A 267 -4.11 6.69 -5.30
N GLY A 268 -3.04 6.19 -4.71
CA GLY A 268 -2.91 4.81 -4.25
C GLY A 268 -1.93 4.03 -5.11
N SER A 269 -2.25 2.77 -5.41
CA SER A 269 -1.44 1.92 -6.27
C SER A 269 -1.98 1.92 -7.70
N VAL A 270 -1.09 2.14 -8.67
CA VAL A 270 -1.40 2.05 -10.10
C VAL A 270 -0.55 0.95 -10.71
N GLU A 271 -1.16 -0.17 -11.06
CA GLU A 271 -0.50 -1.31 -11.69
C GLU A 271 -0.59 -1.22 -13.21
N ILE A 272 0.59 -1.20 -13.85
CA ILE A 272 0.75 -1.07 -15.29
C ILE A 272 1.20 -2.42 -15.82
N SER A 273 0.36 -3.04 -16.64
CA SER A 273 0.75 -4.29 -17.30
C SER A 273 1.98 -4.09 -18.21
N TRP A 274 2.80 -5.13 -18.36
CA TRP A 274 3.93 -5.10 -19.30
C TRP A 274 3.51 -4.75 -20.72
N ARG A 275 2.27 -5.07 -21.11
CA ARG A 275 1.73 -4.77 -22.44
C ARG A 275 1.63 -3.26 -22.68
N ASP A 276 1.27 -2.48 -21.67
CA ASP A 276 1.14 -1.01 -21.79
C ASP A 276 2.39 -0.22 -21.40
N PHE A 277 3.27 -0.82 -20.59
CA PHE A 277 4.57 -0.25 -20.23
C PHE A 277 5.41 0.18 -21.46
N ILE A 278 6.00 1.38 -21.45
CA ILE A 278 6.96 1.83 -22.47
C ILE A 278 8.36 1.90 -21.88
N SER A 279 8.51 2.66 -20.80
CA SER A 279 9.82 2.87 -20.16
C SER A 279 9.64 3.33 -18.73
N ALA A 280 10.64 3.05 -17.89
CA ALA A 280 10.78 3.63 -16.57
C ALA A 280 12.07 4.44 -16.50
N GLN A 281 12.02 5.61 -15.87
CA GLN A 281 13.16 6.44 -15.51
C GLN A 281 13.25 6.44 -14.00
N PHE A 282 14.37 5.95 -13.48
CA PHE A 282 14.65 5.90 -12.05
C PHE A 282 15.39 7.15 -11.62
N GLU A 283 15.00 7.68 -10.47
CA GLU A 283 15.61 8.86 -9.86
C GLU A 283 15.67 8.68 -8.35
N GLU A 284 16.49 9.47 -7.67
CA GLU A 284 16.47 9.51 -6.21
C GLU A 284 15.12 10.05 -5.73
N ALA A 285 14.51 9.36 -4.76
CA ALA A 285 13.26 9.81 -4.17
C ALA A 285 13.46 11.21 -3.57
N PRO A 286 12.55 12.17 -3.80
CA PRO A 286 12.69 13.54 -3.31
C PRO A 286 12.63 13.63 -1.77
N ALA A 287 12.01 12.63 -1.14
CA ALA A 287 11.95 12.40 0.30
C ALA A 287 11.78 10.89 0.56
N SER A 288 11.94 10.46 1.81
CA SER A 288 11.47 9.13 2.24
C SER A 288 9.98 8.99 1.92
N GLY A 289 9.56 7.77 1.60
CA GLY A 289 8.15 7.40 1.55
C GLY A 289 7.41 7.70 2.85
N PRO A 290 6.07 7.58 2.82
CA PRO A 290 5.24 7.86 3.98
C PRO A 290 5.63 6.97 5.16
N GLY A 291 5.78 7.60 6.33
CA GLY A 291 6.01 6.91 7.58
C GLY A 291 4.73 6.32 8.16
N TYR A 292 4.87 5.46 9.16
CA TYR A 292 3.74 4.89 9.90
C TYR A 292 2.75 5.95 10.38
N ASN A 293 3.25 7.10 10.85
CA ASN A 293 2.41 8.17 11.38
C ASN A 293 1.70 9.01 10.30
N ASP A 294 2.06 8.86 9.02
CA ASP A 294 1.37 9.51 7.91
C ASP A 294 0.05 8.80 7.56
N PHE A 295 -0.18 7.61 8.12
CA PHE A 295 -1.43 6.85 8.04
C PHE A 295 -2.25 7.12 9.32
N PRO A 296 -3.29 7.98 9.28
CA PRO A 296 -4.03 8.34 10.49
C PRO A 296 -4.88 7.18 11.03
N GLU A 297 -5.38 7.35 12.26
CA GLU A 297 -6.42 6.49 12.82
C GLU A 297 -7.67 6.50 11.91
N PRO A 298 -8.26 5.32 11.61
CA PRO A 298 -9.43 5.26 10.75
C PRO A 298 -10.70 5.76 11.42
N GLU A 299 -11.58 6.43 10.67
CA GLU A 299 -12.80 7.06 11.20
C GLU A 299 -14.10 6.46 10.65
N GLY A 300 -14.02 5.69 9.56
CA GLY A 300 -15.17 5.16 8.82
C GLY A 300 -15.63 6.12 7.71
N LEU A 301 -16.35 5.60 6.72
CA LEU A 301 -16.78 6.39 5.57
C LEU A 301 -18.03 7.22 5.87
N SER A 302 -17.98 8.53 5.63
CA SER A 302 -19.15 9.41 5.65
C SER A 302 -19.43 9.88 4.23
N ALA A 303 -20.69 9.80 3.78
CA ALA A 303 -21.04 10.19 2.42
C ALA A 303 -22.46 10.74 2.29
N THR A 304 -22.69 11.43 1.17
CA THR A 304 -24.02 11.72 0.63
C THR A 304 -24.22 10.94 -0.66
N VAL A 305 -25.27 10.13 -0.72
CA VAL A 305 -25.68 9.37 -1.91
C VAL A 305 -26.91 10.02 -2.51
N THR A 306 -26.83 10.39 -3.78
CA THR A 306 -27.94 10.92 -4.57
C THR A 306 -28.36 9.89 -5.61
N THR A 307 -29.66 9.72 -5.79
CA THR A 307 -30.25 8.74 -6.72
C THR A 307 -30.85 9.44 -7.94
N PHE A 308 -31.10 8.69 -9.03
CA PHE A 308 -31.68 9.25 -10.28
C PHE A 308 -33.07 9.88 -10.11
N ASN A 309 -33.80 9.52 -9.05
CA ASN A 309 -35.08 10.13 -8.69
C ASN A 309 -34.93 11.37 -7.77
N ASN A 310 -33.73 11.92 -7.63
CA ASN A 310 -33.38 13.08 -6.82
C ASN A 310 -33.61 12.91 -5.31
N ASN A 311 -33.66 11.67 -4.80
CA ASN A 311 -33.55 11.45 -3.36
C ASN A 311 -32.09 11.59 -2.94
N SER A 312 -31.87 12.03 -1.69
CA SER A 312 -30.54 12.21 -1.12
C SER A 312 -30.50 11.61 0.29
N TYR A 313 -29.47 10.82 0.56
CA TYR A 313 -29.25 10.13 1.81
C TYR A 313 -27.85 10.48 2.32
N GLU A 314 -27.75 10.93 3.57
CA GLU A 314 -26.48 11.37 4.17
C GLU A 314 -26.25 10.62 5.48
N GLY A 315 -25.05 10.05 5.64
CA GLY A 315 -24.71 9.28 6.82
C GLY A 315 -23.41 8.51 6.67
N MET A 316 -23.21 7.52 7.52
CA MET A 316 -22.08 6.60 7.36
C MET A 316 -22.37 5.65 6.19
N LEU A 317 -21.39 5.48 5.33
CA LEU A 317 -21.43 4.65 4.13
C LEU A 317 -20.79 3.29 4.41
N VAL A 318 -21.43 2.24 3.89
CA VAL A 318 -20.76 0.98 3.57
C VAL A 318 -20.82 0.85 2.06
N PHE A 319 -19.67 0.95 1.43
CA PHE A 319 -19.49 0.80 0.00
C PHE A 319 -19.45 -0.70 -0.34
N ASP A 320 -19.93 -1.06 -1.54
CA ASP A 320 -20.12 -2.44 -2.04
C ASP A 320 -20.74 -3.44 -1.03
N VAL A 321 -21.46 -2.92 -0.04
CA VAL A 321 -21.97 -3.64 1.13
C VAL A 321 -20.89 -4.17 2.09
N ASP A 322 -19.59 -4.11 1.77
CA ASP A 322 -18.52 -4.60 2.66
C ASP A 322 -17.31 -3.72 2.93
N GLU A 323 -17.02 -2.69 2.13
CA GLU A 323 -16.00 -1.71 2.49
C GLU A 323 -16.58 -0.65 3.41
N LEU A 324 -15.98 -0.58 4.58
CA LEU A 324 -16.52 0.11 5.73
C LEU A 324 -15.68 1.31 6.12
N PHE A 325 -14.38 1.20 5.89
CA PHE A 325 -13.41 2.20 6.25
C PHE A 325 -12.81 2.86 5.04
N GLU A 326 -12.40 4.09 5.23
CA GLU A 326 -11.73 4.89 4.22
C GLU A 326 -10.30 4.39 3.89
N ILE A 327 -9.77 3.43 4.65
CA ILE A 327 -8.51 2.73 4.36
C ILE A 327 -8.66 1.63 3.30
N GLU A 328 -9.88 1.14 3.08
CA GLU A 328 -10.14 0.11 2.08
C GLU A 328 -10.09 0.74 0.69
N PHE A 329 -9.86 -0.11 -0.32
CA PHE A 329 -9.65 0.34 -1.69
C PHE A 329 -10.92 0.27 -2.51
N LEU A 330 -11.06 1.21 -3.44
CA LEU A 330 -11.83 1.03 -4.66
C LEU A 330 -10.89 0.51 -5.74
N ASP A 331 -11.23 -0.63 -6.32
CA ASP A 331 -10.52 -1.24 -7.43
C ASP A 331 -11.18 -0.86 -8.76
N GLY A 332 -10.39 -0.49 -9.77
CA GLY A 332 -10.90 -0.11 -11.09
C GLY A 332 -9.87 -0.21 -12.20
N LYS A 333 -10.31 -0.34 -13.45
CA LYS A 333 -9.41 -0.41 -14.61
C LYS A 333 -9.64 0.71 -15.62
N ASP A 334 -8.56 1.18 -16.22
CA ASP A 334 -8.53 1.96 -17.45
C ASP A 334 -7.68 1.21 -18.48
N ASP A 335 -8.33 0.43 -19.35
CA ASP A 335 -7.71 -0.49 -20.32
C ASP A 335 -6.81 -1.56 -19.66
N LEU A 336 -5.53 -1.25 -19.56
CA LEU A 336 -4.46 -2.15 -19.10
C LEU A 336 -3.78 -1.72 -17.82
N ILE A 337 -4.39 -0.73 -17.18
CA ILE A 337 -3.93 -0.12 -15.96
C ILE A 337 -4.98 -0.40 -14.90
N GLU A 338 -4.53 -1.02 -13.82
CA GLU A 338 -5.36 -1.34 -12.66
C GLU A 338 -5.06 -0.34 -11.56
N TYR A 339 -6.11 0.17 -10.93
CA TYR A 339 -6.04 1.17 -9.88
C TYR A 339 -6.59 0.54 -8.61
N GLN A 340 -5.84 0.71 -7.51
CA GLN A 340 -6.31 0.44 -6.15
C GLN A 340 -6.23 1.76 -5.39
N ILE A 341 -7.39 2.40 -5.22
CA ILE A 341 -7.49 3.77 -4.71
C ILE A 341 -8.10 3.73 -3.32
N PRO A 342 -7.39 4.12 -2.25
CA PRO A 342 -7.98 4.22 -0.92
C PRO A 342 -9.22 5.09 -0.97
N LEU A 343 -10.31 4.66 -0.34
CA LEU A 343 -11.55 5.43 -0.34
C LEU A 343 -11.36 6.83 0.29
N ARG A 344 -10.38 7.01 1.18
CA ARG A 344 -9.93 8.33 1.71
C ARG A 344 -9.37 9.29 0.67
N ASN A 345 -8.97 8.80 -0.50
CA ASN A 345 -8.46 9.62 -1.60
C ASN A 345 -9.57 10.02 -2.58
N ILE A 346 -10.77 9.45 -2.46
CA ILE A 346 -11.89 9.69 -3.39
C ILE A 346 -12.78 10.82 -2.87
N HIS A 347 -13.09 11.76 -3.75
CA HIS A 347 -14.08 12.80 -3.48
C HIS A 347 -15.48 12.40 -3.96
N ARG A 348 -15.59 11.86 -5.19
CA ARG A 348 -16.87 11.43 -5.76
C ARG A 348 -16.74 10.17 -6.61
N ILE A 349 -17.81 9.40 -6.62
CA ILE A 349 -18.03 8.28 -7.54
C ILE A 349 -19.34 8.57 -8.28
N ILE A 350 -19.28 8.62 -9.60
CA ILE A 350 -20.42 8.93 -10.46
C ILE A 350 -20.59 7.78 -11.47
N PRO A 351 -21.49 6.82 -11.20
CA PRO A 351 -21.84 5.78 -12.16
C PRO A 351 -22.24 6.41 -13.50
N LYS A 352 -21.64 5.95 -14.61
CA LYS A 352 -21.93 6.50 -15.95
C LYS A 352 -22.76 5.55 -16.79
N ASN A 353 -22.43 4.27 -16.72
CA ASN A 353 -23.15 3.19 -17.37
C ASN A 353 -22.85 1.88 -16.63
N ARG A 354 -23.35 0.77 -17.16
CA ARG A 354 -23.20 -0.55 -16.53
C ARG A 354 -21.75 -1.04 -16.37
N SER A 355 -20.80 -0.44 -17.08
CA SER A 355 -19.41 -0.90 -17.11
C SER A 355 -18.43 0.12 -16.54
N PHE A 356 -18.83 1.38 -16.40
CA PHE A 356 -17.91 2.46 -16.06
C PHE A 356 -18.50 3.45 -15.05
N SER A 357 -17.63 3.93 -14.18
CA SER A 357 -17.86 5.03 -13.26
C SER A 357 -16.78 6.08 -13.41
N LEU A 358 -17.16 7.35 -13.26
CA LEU A 358 -16.21 8.45 -13.14
C LEU A 358 -15.87 8.62 -11.66
N VAL A 359 -14.61 8.38 -11.32
CA VAL A 359 -14.06 8.59 -9.97
C VAL A 359 -13.30 9.92 -9.97
N GLU A 360 -13.73 10.85 -9.12
CA GLU A 360 -13.06 12.14 -8.89
C GLU A 360 -12.29 12.04 -7.57
N LEU A 361 -10.97 12.21 -7.63
CA LEU A 361 -10.07 12.19 -6.48
C LEU A 361 -10.09 13.52 -5.73
N ARG A 362 -9.60 13.53 -4.48
CA ARG A 362 -9.50 14.74 -3.64
C ARG A 362 -8.61 15.82 -4.23
N ASN A 363 -7.58 15.43 -4.98
CA ASN A 363 -6.71 16.35 -5.71
C ASN A 363 -7.38 16.97 -6.97
N GLY A 364 -8.61 16.55 -7.30
CA GLY A 364 -9.39 17.00 -8.46
C GLY A 364 -9.16 16.21 -9.75
N GLU A 365 -8.27 15.22 -9.74
CA GLU A 365 -8.07 14.29 -10.86
C GLU A 365 -9.33 13.43 -11.10
N LYS A 366 -9.55 13.05 -12.35
CA LYS A 366 -10.74 12.33 -12.79
C LYS A 366 -10.36 11.11 -13.59
N LEU A 367 -10.78 9.96 -13.09
CA LEU A 367 -10.50 8.64 -13.67
C LEU A 367 -11.81 8.03 -14.13
N LEU A 368 -11.88 7.63 -15.40
CA LEU A 368 -13.00 6.83 -15.90
C LEU A 368 -12.63 5.36 -15.76
N LEU A 369 -13.13 4.71 -14.72
CA LEU A 369 -12.75 3.36 -14.34
C LEU A 369 -13.87 2.37 -14.65
N GLY A 370 -13.51 1.15 -15.05
CA GLY A 370 -14.44 0.08 -15.33
C GLY A 370 -13.88 -1.31 -15.04
N ASP A 371 -14.58 -2.33 -15.55
CA ASP A 371 -14.21 -3.76 -15.59
C ASP A 371 -14.01 -4.49 -14.24
N THR A 372 -14.15 -3.81 -13.11
CA THR A 372 -14.16 -4.39 -11.74
C THR A 372 -15.55 -4.30 -11.10
N GLN A 373 -15.72 -4.91 -9.93
CA GLN A 373 -16.99 -4.93 -9.21
C GLN A 373 -17.39 -3.51 -8.77
N ASP A 374 -16.49 -2.82 -8.09
CA ASP A 374 -16.65 -1.54 -7.42
C ASP A 374 -17.14 -0.38 -8.31
N VAL A 375 -16.84 -0.43 -9.62
CA VAL A 375 -17.14 0.67 -10.55
C VAL A 375 -18.10 0.27 -11.67
N SER A 376 -18.72 -0.91 -11.61
CA SER A 376 -19.66 -1.42 -12.61
C SER A 376 -20.99 -1.86 -12.01
N SER A 377 -21.95 -2.29 -12.84
CA SER A 377 -23.24 -2.82 -12.38
C SER A 377 -23.14 -4.16 -11.63
N LYS A 378 -21.93 -4.64 -11.36
CA LYS A 378 -21.68 -5.78 -10.48
C LYS A 378 -21.56 -5.35 -9.02
N ASN A 379 -21.37 -4.06 -8.74
CA ASN A 379 -21.37 -3.53 -7.38
C ASN A 379 -22.71 -3.88 -6.71
N ASP A 380 -22.63 -4.39 -5.49
CA ASP A 380 -23.75 -4.84 -4.67
C ASP A 380 -24.55 -3.68 -4.07
N GLY A 381 -24.18 -2.45 -4.37
CA GLY A 381 -24.83 -1.23 -3.92
C GLY A 381 -24.20 -0.70 -2.63
N VAL A 382 -24.94 0.19 -1.97
CA VAL A 382 -24.44 0.86 -0.77
C VAL A 382 -25.44 0.82 0.37
N LEU A 383 -24.92 0.84 1.60
CA LEU A 383 -25.70 1.06 2.80
C LEU A 383 -25.40 2.44 3.37
N ILE A 384 -26.44 3.24 3.64
CA ILE A 384 -26.31 4.53 4.33
C ILE A 384 -26.98 4.47 5.70
N PHE A 385 -26.18 4.67 6.74
CA PHE A 385 -26.60 4.70 8.13
C PHE A 385 -26.82 6.16 8.58
N GLU A 386 -28.07 6.58 8.58
CA GLU A 386 -28.49 7.89 9.11
C GLU A 386 -28.56 7.87 10.64
N LYS A 387 -28.14 8.96 11.29
CA LYS A 387 -28.10 9.00 12.76
C LYS A 387 -29.45 8.81 13.46
N SER A 388 -30.54 9.16 12.79
CA SER A 388 -31.90 9.10 13.34
C SER A 388 -32.62 7.77 13.08
N LYS A 389 -32.00 6.82 12.37
CA LYS A 389 -32.65 5.58 11.94
C LYS A 389 -31.90 4.38 12.50
N LYS A 390 -32.66 3.32 12.80
CA LYS A 390 -32.12 2.06 13.30
C LYS A 390 -31.62 1.16 12.17
N ASP A 391 -32.35 1.14 11.06
CA ASP A 391 -32.02 0.33 9.88
C ASP A 391 -31.39 1.24 8.80
N PRO A 392 -30.37 0.76 8.07
CA PRO A 392 -29.75 1.53 7.00
C PRO A 392 -30.65 1.62 5.77
N HIS A 393 -30.38 2.63 4.96
CA HIS A 393 -30.88 2.72 3.60
C HIS A 393 -30.00 1.89 2.68
N TYR A 394 -30.55 0.80 2.15
CA TYR A 394 -29.94 0.12 1.01
C TYR A 394 -30.31 0.85 -0.28
N ILE A 395 -29.31 1.17 -1.08
CA ILE A 395 -29.46 1.80 -2.39
C ILE A 395 -28.73 0.91 -3.40
N ALA A 396 -29.47 0.33 -4.34
CA ALA A 396 -28.89 -0.50 -5.39
C ALA A 396 -28.00 0.37 -6.30
N TRP A 397 -26.90 -0.20 -6.79
CA TRP A 397 -25.96 0.53 -7.64
C TRP A 397 -26.61 1.20 -8.85
N ASP A 398 -27.53 0.49 -9.52
CA ASP A 398 -28.26 0.99 -10.69
C ASP A 398 -29.19 2.20 -10.39
N ASP A 399 -29.49 2.48 -9.12
CA ASP A 399 -30.30 3.63 -8.71
C ASP A 399 -29.46 4.86 -8.33
N ILE A 400 -28.14 4.71 -8.19
CA ILE A 400 -27.22 5.76 -7.75
C ILE A 400 -26.85 6.69 -8.91
N ASP A 401 -27.08 7.98 -8.72
CA ASP A 401 -26.58 9.04 -9.60
C ASP A 401 -25.18 9.49 -9.18
N MET A 402 -24.94 9.61 -7.86
CA MET A 402 -23.66 10.06 -7.32
C MET A 402 -23.46 9.63 -5.86
N ILE A 403 -22.24 9.24 -5.53
CA ILE A 403 -21.73 9.13 -4.15
C ILE A 403 -20.72 10.25 -3.95
N GLN A 404 -20.93 11.10 -2.95
CA GLN A 404 -19.95 12.11 -2.53
C GLN A 404 -19.43 11.75 -1.14
N ILE A 405 -18.13 11.49 -1.04
CA ILE A 405 -17.45 11.14 0.22
C ILE A 405 -17.03 12.43 0.93
N HIS A 406 -17.29 12.48 2.23
CA HIS A 406 -16.94 13.60 3.12
C HIS A 406 -15.69 13.25 3.92
N HIS A 407 -14.79 14.22 4.06
CA HIS A 407 -13.50 14.12 4.74
C HIS A 407 -13.35 15.19 5.81
#